data_AF-A0A948EVM3-F1
#
_entry.id   AF-A0A948EVM3-F1
#
_cell.length_a   1.000
_cell.length_b   1.000
_cell.length_c   1.000
_cell.angle_alpha   90.00
_cell.angle_beta   90.00
_cell.angle_gamma   90.00
#
_symmetry.space_group_name_H-M   'P 1'
#
loop_
_entity.id
_entity.type
_entity.pdbx_description
1 polymer ?
#
loop_
_entity_poly.entity_id
_entity_poly.type
_entity_poly.pdbx_seq_one_letter_code
_entity_poly.pdbx_strand_id
1 'polypeptide(L)'
;MALITFSLLYLGLSIYRSLEQQSAFSLVLCIVSISSLTIAILQAKGFPKEELGSLINELKVENNTIWIGDYQLPDTVRKVVIGRIDIQGPAFLQLAWNQGHQWIFQLDELQQVRHFFRQHAPQIEIVNE
;
A
#
# COMPACT_ATOMS: atom_id res chain seq x y z
N MET A 1 -4.97 16.20 -17.92
CA MET A 1 -5.19 16.08 -19.39
C MET A 1 -4.14 16.84 -20.19
N ALA A 2 -3.96 18.16 -20.00
CA ALA A 2 -3.00 18.98 -20.79
C ALA A 2 -1.52 18.51 -20.75
N LEU A 3 -1.08 17.93 -19.62
CA LEU A 3 0.29 17.43 -19.44
C LEU A 3 0.57 16.18 -20.29
N ILE A 4 -0.45 15.35 -20.53
CA ILE A 4 -0.34 14.11 -21.32
C ILE A 4 -0.30 14.43 -22.82
N THR A 5 -1.10 15.40 -23.27
CA THR A 5 -1.08 15.86 -24.67
C THR A 5 0.23 16.56 -25.02
N PHE A 6 0.80 17.35 -24.10
CA PHE A 6 2.08 18.02 -24.31
C PHE A 6 3.26 17.03 -24.38
N SER A 7 3.24 16.00 -23.53
CA SER A 7 4.27 14.95 -23.53
C SER A 7 4.21 14.08 -24.80
N LEU A 8 3.01 13.74 -25.30
CA LEU A 8 2.86 13.02 -26.57
C LEU A 8 3.35 13.82 -27.78
N LEU A 9 3.06 15.12 -27.83
CA LEU A 9 3.54 16.02 -28.90
C LEU A 9 5.07 16.14 -28.89
N TYR A 10 5.67 16.30 -27.71
CA TYR A 10 7.12 16.37 -27.55
C TYR A 10 7.82 15.05 -27.95
N LEU A 11 7.19 13.92 -27.62
CA LEU A 11 7.66 12.59 -27.95
C LEU A 11 7.65 12.35 -29.47
N GLY A 12 6.56 12.73 -30.15
CA GLY A 12 6.49 12.68 -31.62
C GLY A 12 7.55 13.56 -32.31
N LEU A 13 7.74 14.79 -31.83
CA LEU A 13 8.70 15.73 -32.42
C LEU A 13 10.16 15.28 -32.22
N SER A 14 10.48 14.71 -31.05
CA SER A 14 11.82 14.23 -30.73
C SER A 14 12.19 12.94 -31.48
N ILE A 15 11.24 12.03 -31.69
CA ILE A 15 11.45 10.85 -32.54
C ILE A 15 11.68 11.27 -33.99
N TYR A 16 10.87 12.21 -34.52
CA TYR A 16 11.05 12.73 -35.88
C TYR A 16 12.45 13.35 -36.08
N ARG A 17 12.85 14.23 -35.17
CA ARG A 17 14.17 14.88 -35.21
C ARG A 17 15.32 13.88 -35.04
N SER A 18 15.15 12.85 -34.21
CA SER A 18 16.15 11.81 -34.01
C SER A 18 16.32 10.90 -35.23
N LEU A 19 15.24 10.63 -35.97
CA LEU A 19 15.29 9.89 -37.24
C LEU A 19 16.00 10.71 -38.32
N GLU A 20 15.69 12.01 -38.41
CA GLU A 20 16.30 12.93 -39.37
C GLU A 20 17.81 13.13 -39.11
N GLN A 21 18.22 13.09 -37.85
CA GLN A 21 19.60 13.35 -37.43
C GLN A 21 20.44 12.06 -37.20
N GLN A 22 19.87 10.86 -37.44
CA GLN A 22 20.47 9.53 -37.20
C GLN A 22 21.19 9.37 -35.84
N SER A 23 20.83 10.18 -34.85
CA SER A 23 21.57 10.25 -33.60
C SER A 23 20.91 9.37 -32.55
N ALA A 24 21.46 8.17 -32.35
CA ALA A 24 21.05 7.25 -31.30
C ALA A 24 21.06 7.91 -29.91
N PHE A 25 21.90 8.91 -29.70
CA PHE A 25 21.98 9.67 -28.44
C PHE A 25 20.69 10.45 -28.13
N SER A 26 20.03 11.00 -29.16
CA SER A 26 18.75 11.71 -29.00
C SER A 26 17.62 10.76 -28.59
N LEU A 27 17.61 9.54 -29.15
CA LEU A 27 16.67 8.48 -28.76
C LEU A 27 16.88 8.03 -27.32
N VAL A 28 18.13 7.81 -26.90
CA VAL A 28 18.47 7.42 -25.51
C VAL A 28 18.03 8.50 -24.52
N LEU A 29 18.32 9.77 -24.79
CA LEU A 29 17.88 10.88 -23.94
C LEU A 29 16.36 10.95 -23.83
N CYS A 30 15.63 10.69 -24.92
CA CYS A 30 14.18 10.69 -24.91
C CYS A 30 13.62 9.55 -24.03
N ILE A 31 14.12 8.33 -24.20
CA ILE A 31 13.72 7.16 -23.41
C ILE A 31 14.01 7.38 -21.91
N VAL A 32 15.20 7.89 -21.57
CA VAL A 32 15.57 8.18 -20.17
C VAL A 32 14.66 9.25 -19.57
N SER A 33 14.36 10.30 -20.33
CA SER A 33 13.50 11.40 -19.88
C SER A 33 12.06 10.95 -19.65
N ILE A 34 11.50 10.12 -20.54
CA ILE A 34 10.16 9.55 -20.38
C ILE A 34 10.12 8.61 -19.19
N SER A 35 11.12 7.73 -19.04
CA SER A 35 11.18 6.78 -17.93
C SER A 35 11.26 7.50 -16.59
N SER A 36 12.12 8.52 -16.48
CA SER A 36 12.24 9.35 -15.29
C SER A 36 10.94 10.09 -14.97
N LEU A 37 10.27 10.64 -15.99
CA LEU A 37 8.98 11.30 -15.82
C LEU A 37 7.89 10.33 -15.37
N THR A 38 7.84 9.11 -15.93
CA THR A 38 6.90 8.06 -15.50
C THR A 38 7.15 7.66 -14.05
N ILE A 39 8.42 7.48 -13.65
CA ILE A 39 8.79 7.21 -12.25
C ILE A 39 8.40 8.37 -11.33
N ALA A 40 8.65 9.62 -11.73
CA ALA A 40 8.27 10.80 -10.95
C ALA A 40 6.75 10.96 -10.84
N ILE A 41 5.99 10.67 -11.91
CA ILE A 41 4.53 10.66 -11.87
C ILE A 41 4.01 9.52 -11.00
N LEU A 42 4.63 8.34 -11.06
CA LEU A 42 4.31 7.21 -10.18
C LEU A 42 4.59 7.58 -8.72
N GLN A 43 5.72 8.23 -8.41
CA GLN A 43 6.04 8.73 -7.08
C GLN A 43 5.08 9.84 -6.62
N ALA A 44 4.75 10.79 -7.49
CA ALA A 44 3.88 11.93 -7.18
C ALA A 44 2.40 11.56 -7.07
N LYS A 45 1.94 10.58 -7.86
CA LYS A 45 0.60 9.97 -7.71
C LYS A 45 0.54 8.99 -6.55
N GLY A 46 1.65 8.81 -5.85
CA GLY A 46 1.77 7.82 -4.80
C GLY A 46 1.78 6.41 -5.40
N PHE A 47 2.97 5.87 -5.64
CA PHE A 47 3.24 4.63 -4.94
C PHE A 47 2.91 4.96 -3.49
N PRO A 48 1.92 4.31 -2.86
CA PRO A 48 1.81 4.45 -1.43
C PRO A 48 3.19 4.01 -0.95
N LYS A 49 4.02 4.98 -0.52
CA LYS A 49 4.74 4.74 0.71
C LYS A 49 3.60 4.37 1.62
N GLU A 50 3.42 3.07 1.82
CA GLU A 50 2.74 2.54 2.97
C GLU A 50 3.52 3.17 4.13
N GLU A 51 3.18 4.41 4.47
CA GLU A 51 3.27 4.84 5.85
C GLU A 51 2.46 3.76 6.54
N LEU A 52 3.19 2.81 7.10
CA LEU A 52 2.64 1.69 7.82
C LEU A 52 1.68 2.29 8.83
N GLY A 53 0.40 2.19 8.49
CA GLY A 53 -0.67 2.76 9.28
C GLY A 53 -0.55 2.17 10.66
N SER A 54 -0.74 3.00 11.66
CA SER A 54 -0.77 2.53 13.03
C SER A 54 -2.09 1.78 13.22
N LEU A 55 -2.05 0.44 13.23
CA LEU A 55 -3.28 -0.36 13.35
C LEU A 55 -3.98 -0.08 14.68
N ILE A 56 -3.23 0.25 15.73
CA ILE A 56 -3.80 0.61 17.03
C ILE A 56 -4.61 1.91 16.98
N ASN A 57 -4.27 2.85 16.08
CA ASN A 57 -5.06 4.07 15.87
C ASN A 57 -6.35 3.80 15.10
N GLU A 58 -6.37 2.76 14.27
CA GLU A 58 -7.58 2.32 13.57
C GLU A 58 -8.48 1.43 14.42
N LEU A 59 -7.93 0.78 15.45
CA LEU A 59 -8.66 -0.06 16.39
C LEU A 59 -9.44 0.80 17.40
N LYS A 60 -10.76 0.71 17.35
CA LYS A 60 -11.65 1.37 18.33
C LYS A 60 -12.72 0.40 18.82
N VAL A 61 -13.21 0.61 20.03
CA VAL A 61 -14.34 -0.13 20.59
C VAL A 61 -15.49 0.83 20.77
N GLU A 62 -16.60 0.55 20.11
CA GLU A 62 -17.82 1.36 20.19
C GLU A 62 -19.00 0.43 20.40
N ASN A 63 -19.81 0.69 21.44
CA ASN A 63 -20.98 -0.13 21.80
C ASN A 63 -20.67 -1.63 21.91
N ASN A 64 -19.56 -1.96 22.58
CA ASN A 64 -19.09 -3.34 22.75
C ASN A 64 -18.76 -4.08 21.44
N THR A 65 -18.67 -3.34 20.32
CA THR A 65 -18.21 -3.87 19.04
C THR A 65 -16.83 -3.32 18.72
N ILE A 66 -15.95 -4.17 18.21
CA ILE A 66 -14.63 -3.78 17.74
C ILE A 66 -14.76 -3.25 16.31
N TRP A 67 -14.15 -2.11 16.04
CA TRP A 67 -14.02 -1.53 14.72
C TRP A 67 -12.54 -1.41 14.35
N ILE A 68 -12.25 -1.63 13.07
CA ILE A 68 -10.92 -1.50 12.47
C ILE A 68 -11.06 -0.54 11.31
N GLY A 69 -10.69 0.72 11.54
CA GLY A 69 -11.00 1.82 10.62
C GLY A 69 -12.51 1.98 10.46
N ASP A 70 -12.99 1.79 9.22
CA ASP A 70 -14.42 1.85 8.88
C ASP A 70 -15.12 0.47 8.93
N TYR A 71 -14.40 -0.60 9.25
CA TYR A 71 -14.91 -1.97 9.25
C TYR A 71 -15.34 -2.42 10.66
N GLN A 72 -16.60 -2.79 10.81
CA GLN A 72 -17.14 -3.39 12.05
C GLN A 72 -16.77 -4.88 12.10
N LEU A 73 -16.07 -5.31 13.14
CA LEU A 73 -15.76 -6.71 13.38
C LEU A 73 -17.04 -7.47 13.81
N PRO A 74 -17.55 -8.42 13.02
CA PRO A 74 -18.71 -9.22 13.43
C PRO A 74 -18.35 -10.18 14.57
N ASP A 75 -19.30 -10.42 15.49
CA ASP A 75 -19.14 -11.41 16.57
C ASP A 75 -18.96 -12.86 16.06
N THR A 76 -19.24 -13.11 14.79
CA THR A 76 -19.01 -14.40 14.12
C THR A 76 -17.54 -14.67 13.83
N VAL A 77 -16.68 -13.65 13.92
CA VAL A 77 -15.24 -13.80 13.69
C VAL A 77 -14.61 -14.46 14.91
N ARG A 78 -14.07 -15.66 14.69
CA ARG A 78 -13.38 -16.43 15.74
C ARG A 78 -11.90 -16.59 15.49
N LYS A 79 -11.41 -16.18 14.32
CA LYS A 79 -10.02 -16.38 13.90
C LYS A 79 -9.46 -15.14 13.26
N VAL A 80 -8.26 -14.80 13.70
CA VAL A 80 -7.49 -13.64 13.25
C VAL A 80 -6.08 -14.11 12.98
N VAL A 81 -5.59 -13.84 11.79
CA VAL A 81 -4.22 -14.19 11.39
C VAL A 81 -3.36 -12.95 11.60
N ILE A 82 -2.32 -13.10 12.40
CA ILE A 82 -1.32 -12.07 12.63
C ILE A 82 0.02 -12.64 12.18
N GLY A 83 0.57 -12.09 11.12
CA GLY A 83 1.86 -12.52 10.59
C GLY A 83 2.86 -11.39 10.41
N ARG A 84 4.03 -11.75 9.91
CA ARG A 84 5.06 -10.80 9.48
C ARG A 84 5.39 -11.05 8.02
N ILE A 85 5.55 -9.97 7.26
CA ILE A 85 5.92 -10.09 5.85
C ILE A 85 7.37 -10.62 5.70
N ASP A 86 8.24 -10.27 6.66
CA ASP A 86 9.64 -10.73 6.72
C ASP A 86 10.16 -10.69 8.18
N ILE A 87 11.34 -11.25 8.46
CA ILE A 87 11.98 -11.33 9.79
C ILE A 87 12.09 -9.95 10.47
N GLN A 88 12.34 -8.91 9.67
CA GLN A 88 12.35 -7.49 10.08
C GLN A 88 11.28 -6.67 9.34
N GLY A 89 10.37 -7.33 8.64
CA GLY A 89 9.33 -6.69 7.85
C GLY A 89 8.16 -6.22 8.73
N PRO A 90 7.27 -5.40 8.15
CA PRO A 90 6.07 -4.98 8.84
C PRO A 90 5.18 -6.18 9.20
N ALA A 91 4.42 -6.00 10.27
CA ALA A 91 3.42 -6.96 10.68
C ALA A 91 2.15 -6.78 9.85
N PHE A 92 1.38 -7.86 9.71
CA PHE A 92 0.08 -7.78 9.07
C PHE A 92 -1.00 -8.48 9.89
N LEU A 93 -2.20 -7.92 9.81
CA LEU A 93 -3.43 -8.47 10.37
C LEU A 93 -4.31 -8.86 9.19
N GLN A 94 -4.63 -10.13 9.06
CA GLN A 94 -5.61 -10.61 8.10
C GLN A 94 -6.81 -11.20 8.84
N LEU A 95 -7.99 -10.80 8.39
CA LEU A 95 -9.25 -11.29 8.92
C LEU A 95 -9.97 -12.11 7.84
N ALA A 96 -10.53 -13.26 8.21
CA ALA A 96 -11.18 -14.11 7.21
C ALA A 96 -12.52 -13.53 6.69
N TRP A 97 -13.12 -12.58 7.42
CA TRP A 97 -14.47 -12.09 7.14
C TRP A 97 -14.53 -10.89 6.17
N ASN A 98 -13.44 -10.13 6.05
CA ASN A 98 -13.36 -8.90 5.27
C ASN A 98 -12.83 -9.16 3.84
N GLN A 99 -13.14 -10.33 3.26
CA GLN A 99 -12.60 -10.77 1.97
C GLN A 99 -11.08 -10.98 1.97
N GLY A 100 -10.46 -11.20 3.14
CA GLY A 100 -9.02 -11.39 3.27
C GLY A 100 -8.23 -10.09 3.17
N HIS A 101 -8.88 -8.94 3.39
CA HIS A 101 -8.21 -7.65 3.46
C HIS A 101 -7.20 -7.65 4.61
N GLN A 102 -6.00 -7.16 4.29
CA GLN A 102 -4.82 -7.23 5.13
C GLN A 102 -4.44 -5.82 5.55
N TRP A 103 -4.43 -5.57 6.86
CA TRP A 103 -3.87 -4.33 7.39
C TRP A 103 -2.40 -4.54 7.70
N ILE A 104 -1.55 -3.69 7.12
CA ILE A 104 -0.11 -3.75 7.30
C ILE A 104 0.29 -2.62 8.25
N PHE A 105 1.02 -2.96 9.31
CA PHE A 105 1.33 -2.04 10.40
C PHE A 105 2.74 -2.29 10.96
N GLN A 106 3.22 -1.40 11.82
CA GLN A 106 4.58 -1.47 12.34
C GLN A 106 4.74 -2.65 13.30
N LEU A 107 5.88 -3.34 13.23
CA LEU A 107 6.16 -4.52 14.04
C LEU A 107 6.08 -4.24 15.55
N ASP A 108 6.42 -3.01 15.97
CA ASP A 108 6.40 -2.58 17.36
C ASP A 108 4.98 -2.59 17.96
N GLU A 109 3.95 -2.46 17.12
CA GLU A 109 2.55 -2.45 17.53
C GLU A 109 1.96 -3.85 17.63
N LEU A 110 2.67 -4.89 17.16
CA LEU A 110 2.21 -6.28 17.17
C LEU A 110 1.75 -6.75 18.54
N GLN A 111 2.49 -6.40 19.59
CA GLN A 111 2.13 -6.75 20.96
C GLN A 111 0.90 -5.99 21.43
N GLN A 112 0.77 -4.71 21.08
CA GLN A 112 -0.38 -3.88 21.45
C GLN A 112 -1.67 -4.38 20.79
N VAL A 113 -1.60 -4.71 19.50
CA VAL A 113 -2.72 -5.30 18.74
C VAL A 113 -3.14 -6.63 19.35
N ARG A 114 -2.19 -7.51 19.72
CA ARG A 114 -2.49 -8.77 20.41
C ARG A 114 -3.17 -8.55 21.76
N HIS A 115 -2.68 -7.60 22.55
CA HIS A 115 -3.28 -7.26 23.84
C HIS A 115 -4.69 -6.72 23.67
N PHE A 116 -4.94 -5.87 22.67
CA PHE A 116 -6.26 -5.35 22.35
C PHE A 116 -7.27 -6.47 22.06
N PHE A 117 -6.94 -7.40 21.16
CA PHE A 117 -7.83 -8.52 20.86
C PHE A 117 -8.04 -9.44 22.07
N ARG A 118 -7.01 -9.69 22.89
CA ARG A 118 -7.19 -10.47 24.12
C ARG A 118 -8.06 -9.79 25.16
N GLN A 119 -8.01 -8.47 25.24
CA GLN A 119 -8.79 -7.69 26.21
C GLN A 119 -10.24 -7.52 25.78
N HIS A 120 -10.49 -7.26 24.50
CA HIS A 120 -11.82 -6.90 23.98
C HIS A 120 -12.54 -8.04 23.26
N ALA A 121 -11.82 -9.05 22.77
CA ALA A 121 -12.39 -10.22 22.12
C ALA A 121 -11.61 -11.51 22.47
N PRO A 122 -11.61 -11.93 23.74
CA PRO A 122 -10.86 -13.12 24.20
C PRO A 122 -11.29 -14.42 23.51
N GLN A 123 -12.49 -14.45 22.92
CA GLN A 123 -13.01 -15.56 22.12
C GLN A 123 -12.33 -15.73 20.74
N ILE A 124 -11.50 -14.77 20.33
CA ILE A 124 -10.81 -14.81 19.05
C ILE A 124 -9.48 -15.56 19.18
N GLU A 125 -9.31 -16.57 18.36
CA GLU A 125 -8.05 -17.29 18.19
C GLU A 125 -7.11 -16.46 17.31
N ILE A 126 -5.94 -16.13 17.86
CA ILE A 126 -4.87 -15.43 17.14
C ILE A 126 -3.92 -16.50 16.57
N VAL A 127 -3.97 -16.68 15.25
CA VAL A 127 -3.07 -17.56 14.48
C VAL A 127 -1.83 -16.76 14.09
N ASN A 128 -0.64 -17.30 14.33
CA ASN A 128 0.62 -16.66 13.96
C ASN A 128 1.16 -17.29 12.67
N GLU A 129 1.46 -16.47 11.66
CA GLU A 129 2.15 -16.88 10.43
C GLU A 129 3.50 -16.18 10.26
#